data_AF-A0A6P0XHB8-F1
#
_entry.id   AF-A0A6P0XHB8-F1
#
_cell.length_a   1.000
_cell.length_b   1.000
_cell.length_c   1.000
_cell.angle_alpha   90.00
_cell.angle_beta   90.00
_cell.angle_gamma   90.00
#
_symmetry.space_group_name_H-M   'P 1'
#
loop_
_entity.id
_entity.type
_entity.pdbx_description
1 polymer ?
#
loop_
_entity_poly.entity_id
_entity_poly.type
_entity_poly.pdbx_seq_one_letter_code
_entity_poly.pdbx_strand_id
1 'polypeptide(L)'
;MEDQLENLITQIKQYQNPSLERQKAINRLLMLIQQLPGLYSSSHQDYLEAFNRTLEWVYKNIQNFESRPPSWEKSFVVWINGYLKWRIQDLYIPDNRYDSLDKPISNEGENLTTLGEILPANSLSLLEQKIAELQQTKRQRQGEYVRRYIETDPEEKLR
;
A
#
# COMPACT_ATOMS: atom_id res chain seq x y z
N MET A 1 -1.70 1.57 26.35
CA MET A 1 -1.74 1.65 24.88
C MET A 1 -1.19 3.01 24.46
N GLU A 2 -1.71 4.11 25.01
CA GLU A 2 -1.10 5.44 25.07
C GLU A 2 0.45 5.48 25.12
N ASP A 3 1.08 5.07 26.24
CA ASP A 3 2.55 5.15 26.41
C ASP A 3 3.34 4.31 25.38
N GLN A 4 2.78 3.17 24.99
CA GLN A 4 3.40 2.29 23.99
C GLN A 4 3.38 2.93 22.62
N LEU A 5 2.28 3.61 22.26
CA LEU A 5 2.13 4.33 21.01
C LEU A 5 3.12 5.51 20.93
N GLU A 6 3.15 6.34 21.98
CA GLU A 6 4.08 7.47 22.06
C GLU A 6 5.54 7.01 21.93
N ASN A 7 5.91 5.95 22.67
CA ASN A 7 7.27 5.41 22.63
C ASN A 7 7.63 4.87 21.23
N LEU A 8 6.73 4.08 20.61
CA LEU A 8 6.98 3.54 19.26
C LEU A 8 7.14 4.65 18.22
N ILE A 9 6.26 5.64 18.21
CA ILE A 9 6.34 6.76 17.26
C ILE A 9 7.63 7.55 17.50
N THR A 10 8.00 7.78 18.75
CA THR A 10 9.25 8.48 19.11
C THR A 10 10.48 7.72 18.61
N GLN A 11 10.54 6.40 18.80
CA GLN A 11 11.61 5.54 18.26
C GLN A 11 11.69 5.63 16.73
N ILE A 12 10.54 5.55 16.04
CA ILE A 12 10.49 5.64 14.57
C ILE A 12 11.02 6.99 14.06
N LYS A 13 10.78 8.07 14.82
CA LYS A 13 11.30 9.40 14.51
C LYS A 13 12.79 9.54 14.76
N GLN A 14 13.32 8.85 15.77
CA GLN A 14 14.74 8.90 16.11
C GLN A 14 15.62 8.07 15.17
N TYR A 15 15.12 6.95 14.66
CA TYR A 15 15.89 6.08 13.78
C TYR A 15 15.96 6.62 12.34
N GLN A 16 17.16 6.59 11.76
CA GLN A 16 17.39 6.96 10.37
C GLN A 16 16.72 5.96 9.41
N ASN A 17 16.24 6.45 8.27
CA ASN A 17 15.69 5.60 7.22
C ASN A 17 16.74 5.41 6.10
N PRO A 18 17.16 4.17 5.77
CA PRO A 18 16.73 2.88 6.31
C PRO A 18 17.53 2.40 7.54
N SER A 19 16.85 1.79 8.52
CA SER A 19 17.49 0.99 9.58
C SER A 19 16.61 -0.19 9.99
N LEU A 20 17.22 -1.25 10.51
CA LEU A 20 16.51 -2.45 10.95
C LEU A 20 15.64 -2.15 12.19
N GLU A 21 16.14 -1.30 13.09
CA GLU A 21 15.45 -0.84 14.29
C GLU A 21 14.18 -0.08 13.91
N ARG A 22 14.27 0.80 12.91
CA ARG A 22 13.13 1.54 12.37
C ARG A 22 12.08 0.60 11.80
N GLN A 23 12.50 -0.38 11.00
CA GLN A 23 11.59 -1.38 10.43
C GLN A 23 10.88 -2.19 11.52
N LYS A 24 11.60 -2.64 12.55
CA LYS A 24 11.01 -3.35 13.69
C LYS A 24 10.01 -2.49 14.45
N ALA A 25 10.34 -1.22 14.72
CA ALA A 25 9.45 -0.30 15.41
C ALA A 25 8.18 -0.01 14.58
N ILE A 26 8.32 0.18 13.27
CA ILE A 26 7.19 0.32 12.34
C ILE A 26 6.31 -0.92 12.33
N ASN A 27 6.88 -2.12 12.20
CA ASN A 27 6.08 -3.35 12.16
C ASN A 27 5.27 -3.52 13.45
N ARG A 28 5.86 -3.17 14.61
CA ARG A 28 5.15 -3.12 15.90
C ARG A 28 4.02 -2.09 15.89
N LEU A 29 4.26 -0.90 15.35
CA LEU A 29 3.23 0.13 15.21
C LEU A 29 2.06 -0.33 14.32
N LEU A 30 2.33 -0.96 13.18
CA LEU A 30 1.30 -1.46 12.26
C LEU A 30 0.43 -2.56 12.90
N MET A 31 1.02 -3.41 13.75
CA MET A 31 0.25 -4.37 14.56
C MET A 31 -0.60 -3.65 15.62
N LEU A 32 -0.04 -2.64 16.29
CA LEU A 32 -0.76 -1.86 17.30
C LEU A 32 -1.98 -1.13 16.72
N ILE A 33 -1.87 -0.58 15.51
CA ILE A 33 -2.96 0.15 14.84
C ILE A 33 -4.25 -0.67 14.74
N GLN A 34 -4.14 -1.97 14.48
CA GLN A 34 -5.29 -2.87 14.35
C GLN A 34 -6.04 -3.08 15.67
N GLN A 35 -5.42 -2.73 16.80
CA GLN A 35 -5.97 -2.88 18.14
C GLN A 35 -6.45 -1.53 18.72
N LEU A 36 -6.26 -0.42 18.00
CA LEU A 36 -6.63 0.91 18.49
C LEU A 36 -8.16 1.04 18.61
N PRO A 37 -8.67 1.45 19.79
CA PRO A 37 -10.10 1.72 19.94
C PRO A 37 -10.49 2.97 19.14
N GLY A 38 -11.67 2.95 18.56
CA GLY A 38 -12.20 4.09 17.79
C GLY A 38 -11.61 4.23 16.38
N LEU A 39 -10.81 3.26 15.93
CA LEU A 39 -10.48 3.14 14.52
C LEU A 39 -11.77 2.97 13.70
N TYR A 40 -11.91 3.75 12.63
CA TYR A 40 -13.08 3.72 11.77
C TYR A 40 -13.20 2.35 11.12
N SER A 41 -14.37 1.72 11.26
CA SER A 41 -14.71 0.45 10.64
C SER A 41 -15.93 0.63 9.74
N SER A 42 -15.96 -0.09 8.62
CA SER A 42 -17.04 -0.03 7.64
C SER A 42 -17.33 -1.44 7.11
N SER A 43 -18.60 -1.74 6.85
CA SER A 43 -19.05 -2.97 6.18
C SER A 43 -18.87 -2.92 4.66
N HIS A 44 -18.32 -1.83 4.14
CA HIS A 44 -18.10 -1.63 2.72
C HIS A 44 -17.11 -2.65 2.15
N GLN A 45 -17.37 -3.20 0.96
CA GLN A 45 -16.58 -4.28 0.36
C GLN A 45 -15.07 -3.96 0.25
N ASP A 46 -14.73 -2.72 -0.12
CA ASP A 46 -13.33 -2.30 -0.29
C ASP A 46 -12.69 -1.72 0.98
N TYR A 47 -13.34 -1.84 2.14
CA TYR A 47 -12.80 -1.31 3.40
C TYR A 47 -11.40 -1.86 3.71
N LEU A 48 -11.16 -3.15 3.47
CA LEU A 48 -9.87 -3.78 3.72
C LEU A 48 -8.76 -3.21 2.82
N GLU A 49 -9.07 -2.93 1.56
CA GLU A 49 -8.13 -2.29 0.64
C GLU A 49 -7.82 -0.85 1.07
N ALA A 50 -8.85 -0.08 1.43
CA ALA A 50 -8.68 1.28 1.95
C ALA A 50 -7.84 1.28 3.24
N PHE A 51 -8.03 0.28 4.09
CA PHE A 51 -7.25 0.10 5.31
C PHE A 51 -5.79 -0.23 5.02
N ASN A 52 -5.51 -1.18 4.13
CA ASN A 52 -4.14 -1.51 3.70
C ASN A 52 -3.39 -0.29 3.14
N ARG A 53 -4.03 0.48 2.25
CA ARG A 53 -3.45 1.73 1.71
C ARG A 53 -3.22 2.77 2.80
N THR A 54 -4.07 2.80 3.82
CA THR A 54 -3.87 3.68 4.98
C THR A 54 -2.64 3.27 5.78
N LEU A 55 -2.40 1.97 6.00
CA LEU A 55 -1.19 1.48 6.65
C LEU A 55 0.08 1.83 5.87
N GLU A 56 0.05 1.71 4.54
CA GLU A 56 1.16 2.16 3.69
C GLU A 56 1.40 3.67 3.78
N TRP A 57 0.32 4.46 3.83
CA TRP A 57 0.43 5.89 4.00
C TRP A 57 1.03 6.24 5.36
N VAL A 58 0.61 5.58 6.44
CA VAL A 58 1.20 5.74 7.77
C VAL A 58 2.69 5.42 7.71
N TYR A 59 3.10 4.29 7.11
CA TYR A 59 4.51 3.93 6.94
C TYR A 59 5.34 5.07 6.32
N LYS A 60 4.79 5.74 5.30
CA LYS A 60 5.45 6.83 4.57
C LYS A 60 5.43 8.16 5.32
N ASN A 61 4.37 8.43 6.10
CA ASN A 61 4.07 9.77 6.63
C ASN A 61 4.17 9.88 8.16
N ILE A 62 4.49 8.79 8.87
CA ILE A 62 4.56 8.77 10.33
C ILE A 62 5.51 9.81 10.92
N GLN A 63 6.53 10.23 10.16
CA GLN A 63 7.44 11.31 10.57
C GLN A 63 6.71 12.64 10.79
N ASN A 64 5.64 12.87 10.04
CA ASN A 64 4.85 14.11 10.04
C ASN A 64 3.73 14.10 11.08
N PHE A 65 3.53 13.00 11.80
CA PHE A 65 2.49 12.93 12.82
C PHE A 65 2.88 13.75 14.04
N GLU A 66 2.00 14.63 14.49
CA GLU A 66 2.15 15.38 15.74
C GLU A 66 0.95 15.13 16.64
N SER A 67 1.22 14.73 17.87
CA SER A 67 0.18 14.52 18.88
C SER A 67 -0.35 15.87 19.36
N ARG A 68 -1.67 15.93 19.59
CA ARG A 68 -2.32 17.07 20.24
C ARG A 68 -2.78 16.65 21.64
N PRO A 69 -2.62 17.51 22.65
CA PRO A 69 -3.16 17.23 23.99
C PRO A 69 -4.68 16.96 23.93
N PRO A 70 -5.23 16.11 24.81
CA PRO A 70 -4.58 15.48 25.96
C PRO A 70 -4.07 14.04 25.73
N SER A 71 -4.28 13.44 24.55
CA SER A 71 -3.95 12.03 24.31
C SER A 71 -3.37 11.82 22.91
N TRP A 72 -2.21 11.16 22.88
CA TRP A 72 -1.55 10.57 21.73
C TRP A 72 -2.44 9.54 21.05
N GLU A 73 -3.06 8.63 21.78
CA GLU A 73 -3.92 7.59 21.21
C GLU A 73 -5.08 8.23 20.44
N LYS A 74 -5.81 9.16 21.07
CA LYS A 74 -6.92 9.86 20.42
C LYS A 74 -6.46 10.69 19.21
N SER A 75 -5.35 11.42 19.35
CA SER A 75 -4.80 12.22 18.25
C SER A 75 -4.39 11.35 17.07
N PHE A 76 -3.78 10.21 17.34
CA PHE A 76 -3.33 9.28 16.31
C PHE A 76 -4.49 8.58 15.62
N VAL A 77 -5.51 8.16 16.38
CA VAL A 77 -6.74 7.61 15.81
C VAL A 77 -7.44 8.62 14.92
N VAL A 78 -7.56 9.88 15.34
CA VAL A 78 -8.14 10.95 14.51
C VAL A 78 -7.32 11.16 13.23
N TRP A 79 -5.99 11.14 13.32
CA TRP A 79 -5.11 11.31 12.18
C TRP A 79 -5.25 10.16 11.16
N ILE A 80 -5.27 8.91 11.63
CA ILE A 80 -5.49 7.73 10.78
C ILE A 80 -6.89 7.74 10.17
N ASN A 81 -7.93 7.98 10.98
CA ASN A 81 -9.32 7.98 10.53
C ASN A 81 -9.58 9.09 9.51
N GLY A 82 -8.91 10.23 9.66
CA GLY A 82 -8.95 11.31 8.69
C GLY A 82 -8.53 10.83 7.31
N TYR A 83 -7.43 10.07 7.21
CA TYR A 83 -6.99 9.50 5.94
C TYR A 83 -7.87 8.33 5.46
N LEU A 84 -8.20 7.40 6.35
CA LEU A 84 -8.96 6.19 6.04
C LEU A 84 -10.34 6.50 5.46
N LYS A 85 -11.02 7.52 6.01
CA LYS A 85 -12.36 7.92 5.54
C LYS A 85 -12.33 8.35 4.07
N TRP A 86 -11.32 9.12 3.66
CA TRP A 86 -11.17 9.55 2.27
C TRP A 86 -10.67 8.44 1.37
N ARG A 87 -9.91 7.47 1.89
CA ARG A 87 -9.39 6.38 1.05
C ARG A 87 -10.49 5.51 0.45
N ILE A 88 -11.58 5.25 1.16
CA ILE A 88 -12.70 4.50 0.59
C ILE A 88 -13.27 5.25 -0.61
N GLN A 89 -13.43 6.57 -0.52
CA GLN A 89 -13.92 7.37 -1.62
C GLN A 89 -12.90 7.44 -2.77
N ASP A 90 -11.60 7.60 -2.46
CA ASP A 90 -10.52 7.65 -3.46
C ASP A 90 -10.40 6.37 -4.27
N LEU A 91 -10.84 5.21 -3.75
CA LEU A 91 -10.86 3.96 -4.53
C LEU A 91 -11.84 4.01 -5.71
N TYR A 92 -12.87 4.84 -5.60
CA TYR A 92 -13.90 5.04 -6.63
C TYR A 92 -13.67 6.27 -7.48
N ILE A 93 -12.73 7.14 -7.10
CA ILE A 93 -12.28 8.21 -7.99
C ILE A 93 -11.45 7.52 -9.07
N PRO A 94 -11.88 7.51 -10.34
CA PRO A 94 -11.12 6.88 -11.39
C PRO A 94 -9.73 7.52 -11.43
N ASP A 95 -8.71 6.70 -11.18
CA ASP A 95 -7.35 7.10 -11.47
C ASP A 95 -7.28 7.21 -13.00
N ASN A 96 -7.36 8.43 -13.53
CA ASN A 96 -7.24 8.72 -14.98
C ASN A 96 -5.91 8.19 -15.60
N ARG A 97 -5.10 7.48 -14.83
CA ARG A 97 -3.91 6.75 -15.27
C ARG A 97 -4.23 5.48 -16.04
N TYR A 98 -5.43 4.92 -15.92
CA TYR A 98 -5.82 3.70 -16.62
C TYR A 98 -7.19 3.88 -17.28
N ASP A 99 -7.24 3.72 -18.61
CA ASP A 99 -8.50 3.68 -19.33
C ASP A 99 -9.23 2.37 -19.02
N SER A 100 -10.48 2.50 -18.55
CA SER A 100 -11.36 1.33 -18.32
C SER A 100 -11.63 0.61 -19.64
N LEU A 101 -11.65 -0.72 -19.62
CA LEU A 101 -12.02 -1.53 -20.78
C LEU A 101 -13.48 -1.34 -21.18
N ASP A 102 -14.32 -0.94 -20.23
CA ASP A 102 -15.75 -0.67 -20.44
C ASP A 102 -16.01 0.76 -20.91
N LYS A 103 -14.96 1.56 -21.09
CA LYS A 103 -15.08 2.92 -21.61
C LYS A 103 -15.38 2.86 -23.11
N PRO A 104 -16.41 3.58 -23.60
CA PRO A 104 -16.72 3.64 -25.02
C PRO A 104 -15.60 4.34 -25.78
N ILE A 105 -15.19 3.75 -26.91
CA ILE A 105 -14.02 4.22 -27.69
C ILE A 105 -14.42 5.28 -28.71
N SER A 106 -15.71 5.39 -29.04
CA SER A 106 -16.24 6.40 -29.94
C SER A 106 -17.58 6.94 -29.44
N ASN A 107 -17.80 8.25 -29.64
CA ASN A 107 -19.05 8.96 -29.34
C ASN A 107 -19.90 9.24 -30.60
N GLU A 108 -19.55 8.65 -31.74
CA GLU A 108 -20.27 8.87 -33.00
C GLU A 108 -20.91 7.56 -33.51
N GLY A 109 -22.20 7.40 -33.21
CA GLY A 109 -23.07 6.35 -33.80
C GLY A 109 -23.74 5.45 -32.77
N GLU A 110 -24.95 4.98 -33.10
CA GLU A 110 -25.91 4.24 -32.25
C GLU A 110 -25.42 2.94 -31.58
N ASN A 111 -24.15 2.56 -31.72
CA ASN A 111 -23.54 1.40 -31.07
C ASN A 111 -22.25 1.79 -30.34
N LEU A 112 -22.36 2.03 -29.03
CA LEU A 112 -21.24 2.29 -28.13
C LEU A 112 -20.38 1.03 -27.97
N THR A 113 -19.31 0.91 -28.76
CA THR A 113 -18.37 -0.21 -28.65
C THR A 113 -17.34 0.06 -27.54
N THR A 114 -17.14 -0.90 -26.65
CA THR A 114 -16.14 -0.82 -25.56
C THR A 114 -14.85 -1.56 -25.95
N LEU A 115 -13.72 -1.25 -25.29
CA LEU A 115 -12.47 -2.00 -25.51
C LEU A 115 -12.64 -3.48 -25.15
N GLY A 116 -13.45 -3.79 -24.14
CA GLY A 116 -13.78 -5.15 -23.74
C GLY A 116 -14.46 -5.97 -24.84
N GLU A 117 -15.30 -5.34 -25.67
CA GLU A 117 -16.02 -6.00 -26.78
C GLU A 117 -15.15 -6.23 -28.02
N ILE A 118 -14.13 -5.38 -28.23
CA ILE A 118 -13.19 -5.51 -29.35
C ILE A 118 -12.11 -6.55 -29.03
N LEU A 119 -11.80 -6.74 -27.75
CA LEU A 119 -10.84 -7.74 -27.32
C LEU A 119 -11.41 -9.14 -27.57
N PRO A 120 -10.67 -10.04 -28.27
CA PRO A 120 -11.14 -11.40 -28.51
C PRO A 120 -11.38 -12.10 -27.17
N ALA A 121 -12.35 -13.02 -27.09
CA ALA A 121 -12.68 -13.76 -25.86
C ALA A 121 -11.48 -14.53 -25.24
N ASN A 122 -10.41 -14.73 -26.03
CA ASN A 122 -9.13 -15.29 -25.59
C ASN A 122 -8.18 -14.24 -24.97
N SER A 123 -8.63 -13.00 -24.77
CA SER A 123 -7.85 -11.89 -24.20
C SER A 123 -7.47 -12.11 -22.75
N LEU A 124 -8.29 -12.83 -21.98
CA LEU A 124 -7.91 -13.28 -20.63
C LEU A 124 -6.66 -14.15 -20.67
N SER A 125 -6.55 -15.08 -21.63
CA SER A 125 -5.34 -15.91 -21.80
C SER A 125 -4.12 -15.06 -22.17
N LEU A 126 -4.28 -14.03 -22.99
CA LEU A 126 -3.18 -13.10 -23.33
C LEU A 126 -2.78 -12.20 -22.17
N LEU A 127 -3.74 -11.74 -21.37
CA LEU A 127 -3.49 -10.94 -20.16
C LEU A 127 -2.84 -11.78 -19.07
N GLU A 128 -3.31 -13.00 -18.85
CA GLU A 128 -2.71 -13.99 -17.95
C GLU A 128 -1.28 -14.34 -18.40
N GLN A 129 -1.07 -14.52 -19.70
CA GLN A 129 0.26 -14.74 -20.28
C GLN A 129 1.17 -13.52 -20.04
N LYS A 130 0.64 -12.29 -20.18
CA LYS A 130 1.41 -11.07 -19.92
C LYS A 130 1.74 -10.89 -18.44
N ILE A 131 0.78 -11.19 -17.55
CA ILE A 131 0.98 -11.19 -16.10
C ILE A 131 2.05 -12.21 -15.72
N ALA A 132 1.98 -13.43 -16.28
CA ALA A 132 2.96 -14.48 -16.05
C ALA A 132 4.37 -14.08 -16.52
N GLU A 133 4.48 -13.45 -17.70
CA GLU A 133 5.73 -12.92 -18.23
C GLU A 133 6.34 -11.87 -17.29
N LEU A 134 5.54 -10.88 -16.86
CA LEU A 134 5.98 -9.82 -15.93
C LEU A 134 6.43 -10.41 -14.58
N GLN A 135 5.71 -11.38 -14.05
CA GLN A 135 6.07 -12.08 -12.80
C GLN A 135 7.35 -12.89 -12.96
N GLN A 136 7.57 -13.53 -14.10
CA GLN A 136 8.79 -14.28 -14.40
C GLN A 136 10.00 -13.34 -14.50
N THR A 137 9.89 -12.24 -15.24
CA THR A 137 10.97 -11.24 -15.35
C THR A 137 11.32 -10.66 -13.97
N LYS A 138 10.33 -10.37 -13.13
CA LYS A 138 10.56 -9.88 -11.76
C LYS A 138 11.33 -10.90 -10.92
N ARG A 139 10.93 -12.18 -10.96
CA ARG A 139 11.61 -13.27 -10.24
C ARG A 139 13.06 -13.44 -10.69
N GLN A 140 13.31 -13.36 -12.01
CA GLN A 140 14.67 -13.44 -12.55
C GLN A 140 15.55 -12.29 -12.05
N ARG A 141 15.06 -11.05 -12.10
CA ARG A 141 15.80 -9.89 -11.57
C ARG A 141 16.11 -10.01 -10.09
N GLN A 142 15.14 -10.45 -9.29
CA GLN A 142 15.35 -10.68 -7.85
C GLN A 142 16.37 -11.80 -7.61
N GLY A 143 16.30 -12.89 -8.36
CA GLY A 143 17.27 -13.99 -8.29
C GLY A 143 18.69 -13.54 -8.66
N GLU A 144 18.85 -12.77 -9.73
CA GLU A 144 20.16 -12.20 -10.12
C GLU A 144 20.71 -11.26 -9.05
N TYR A 145 19.85 -10.41 -8.47
CA TYR A 145 20.25 -9.51 -7.39
C TYR A 145 20.77 -10.30 -6.18
N VAL A 146 20.03 -11.33 -5.75
CA VAL A 146 20.44 -12.20 -4.63
C VAL A 146 21.74 -12.93 -4.95
N ARG A 147 21.86 -13.48 -6.17
CA ARG A 147 23.07 -14.17 -6.61
C ARG A 147 24.30 -13.25 -6.56
N ARG A 148 24.18 -12.04 -7.10
CA ARG A 148 25.27 -11.05 -7.04
C ARG A 148 25.62 -10.68 -5.61
N TYR A 149 24.61 -10.53 -4.74
CA TYR A 149 24.82 -10.23 -3.33
C TYR A 149 25.61 -11.34 -2.63
N ILE A 150 25.29 -12.61 -2.90
CA ILE A 150 26.02 -13.78 -2.38
C ILE A 150 27.46 -13.82 -2.93
N GLU A 151 27.63 -13.63 -4.25
CA GLU A 151 28.95 -13.70 -4.90
C GLU A 151 29.90 -12.57 -4.47
N THR A 152 29.36 -11.37 -4.27
CA THR A 152 30.15 -10.21 -3.83
C THR A 152 30.39 -10.20 -2.32
N ASP A 153 29.59 -10.96 -1.56
CA ASP A 153 29.58 -11.02 -0.09
C ASP A 153 29.99 -9.70 0.56
N PRO A 154 29.26 -8.60 0.28
CA PRO A 154 29.71 -7.25 0.66
C PRO A 154 29.77 -7.06 2.19
N GLU A 155 29.14 -7.96 2.95
CA GLU A 155 29.13 -7.95 4.41
C GLU A 155 30.10 -9.00 5.02
N GLU A 156 30.85 -9.72 4.19
CA GLU A 156 31.79 -10.80 4.58
C GLU A 156 31.19 -11.85 5.53
N LYS A 157 29.89 -12.15 5.38
CA LYS A 157 29.16 -13.08 6.26
C LYS A 157 29.24 -14.53 5.81
N LEU A 158 29.71 -14.78 4.59
CA LEU A 158 29.71 -16.09 3.95
C LEU A 158 31.13 -16.70 3.86
N ARG A 159 32.14 -16.01 4.40
CA ARG A 159 33.50 -16.52 4.62
C ARG A 159 33.63 -17.27 5.94
#